data_AF-A0A971JRM9-F1
#
_entry.id   AF-A0A971JRM9-F1
#
_cell.length_a   1.000
_cell.length_b   1.000
_cell.length_c   1.000
_cell.angle_alpha   90.00
_cell.angle_beta   90.00
_cell.angle_gamma   90.00
#
_symmetry.space_group_name_H-M   'P 1'
#
loop_
_entity.id
_entity.type
_entity.pdbx_description
1 polymer ?
#
loop_
_entity_poly.entity_id
_entity_poly.type
_entity_poly.pdbx_seq_one_letter_code
_entity_poly.pdbx_strand_id
1 'polypeptide(L)' 'MSEHAVYCPLLKKDIRRSVCQKITYAAEGRISHAVVPEIEDWTNAKNVCADCVNAYWNKNNMQIDV' A
#
# COMPACT_ATOMS: atom_id res chain seq x y z
N MET A 1 -17.22 9.54 8.76
CA MET A 1 -15.76 9.75 8.68
C MET A 1 -15.38 9.66 7.23
N SER A 2 -14.97 10.76 6.61
CA SER A 2 -14.59 10.80 5.19
C SER A 2 -13.36 9.91 5.00
N GLU A 3 -13.45 8.84 4.22
CA GLU A 3 -12.28 8.02 3.87
C GLU A 3 -11.27 8.94 3.16
N HIS A 4 -10.14 9.23 3.81
CA HIS A 4 -9.08 10.03 3.19
C HIS A 4 -8.56 9.30 1.95
N ALA A 5 -8.71 9.93 0.80
CA ALA A 5 -8.11 9.48 -0.44
C ALA A 5 -6.60 9.77 -0.39
N VAL A 6 -5.79 8.85 -0.91
CA VAL A 6 -4.34 8.96 -1.01
C VAL A 6 -3.92 8.67 -2.43
N TYR A 7 -2.95 9.44 -2.94
CA TYR A 7 -2.42 9.19 -4.26
C TYR A 7 -1.63 7.87 -4.30
N CYS A 8 -2.00 6.97 -5.21
CA CYS A 8 -1.30 5.73 -5.45
C CYS A 8 -0.41 5.85 -6.69
N PRO A 9 0.92 5.78 -6.57
CA PRO A 9 1.83 5.85 -7.71
C PRO A 9 1.71 4.65 -8.67
N LEU A 10 1.28 3.48 -8.18
CA LEU A 10 1.10 2.28 -9.01
C LEU A 10 -0.10 2.43 -9.95
N LEU A 11 -1.21 2.98 -9.43
CA LEU A 11 -2.46 3.17 -10.19
C LEU A 11 -2.60 4.57 -10.80
N LYS A 12 -1.64 5.46 -10.51
CA LYS A 12 -1.60 6.87 -10.94
C LYS A 12 -2.90 7.63 -10.68
N LYS A 13 -3.55 7.35 -9.54
CA LYS A 13 -4.84 7.93 -9.16
C LYS A 13 -4.96 7.98 -7.64
N ASP A 14 -5.86 8.82 -7.17
CA ASP A 14 -6.27 8.81 -5.77
C ASP A 14 -7.13 7.58 -5.47
N ILE A 15 -6.78 6.86 -4.42
CA ILE A 15 -7.49 5.67 -3.95
C ILE A 15 -7.85 5.81 -2.48
N ARG A 16 -8.83 5.03 -2.03
CA ARG A 16 -9.14 4.95 -0.60
C ARG A 16 -7.96 4.37 0.16
N ARG A 17 -7.71 4.86 1.37
CA ARG A 17 -6.67 4.33 2.27
C ARG A 17 -6.79 2.81 2.49
N SER A 18 -8.02 2.30 2.54
CA SER A 18 -8.32 0.86 2.65
C SER A 18 -7.84 0.06 1.44
N VAL A 19 -7.87 0.62 0.23
CA VAL A 19 -7.30 0.00 -0.99
C VAL A 19 -5.78 0.05 -0.95
N CYS A 20 -5.20 1.17 -0.53
CA CYS A 20 -3.75 1.30 -0.36
C CYS A 20 -3.19 0.21 0.58
N GLN A 21 -3.85 0.00 1.72
CA GLN A 21 -3.47 -1.06 2.67
C GLN A 21 -3.55 -2.47 2.07
N LYS A 22 -4.59 -2.77 1.27
CA LYS A 22 -4.71 -4.06 0.59
C LYS A 22 -3.58 -4.27 -0.41
N ILE A 23 -3.20 -3.24 -1.17
CA ILE A 23 -2.06 -3.31 -2.10
C ILE A 23 -0.78 -3.63 -1.34
N THR A 24 -0.51 -2.94 -0.22
CA THR A 24 0.66 -3.20 0.63
C THR A 24 0.68 -4.63 1.14
N TYR A 25 -0.43 -5.13 1.70
CA TYR A 25 -0.49 -6.49 2.23
C TYR A 25 -0.39 -7.56 1.15
N ALA A 26 -0.94 -7.31 -0.03
CA ALA A 26 -0.79 -8.21 -1.16
C ALA A 26 0.67 -8.21 -1.66
N ALA A 27 1.31 -7.03 -1.76
CA ALA A 27 2.71 -6.92 -2.15
C ALA A 27 3.65 -7.64 -1.16
N GLU A 28 3.38 -7.57 0.14
CA GLU A 28 4.11 -8.32 1.17
C GLU A 28 3.77 -9.83 1.22
N GLY A 29 2.80 -10.29 0.44
CA GLY A 29 2.36 -11.69 0.43
C GLY A 29 1.50 -12.11 1.62
N ARG A 30 0.98 -11.16 2.41
CA ARG A 30 0.07 -11.43 3.55
C ARG A 30 -1.33 -11.81 3.09
N ILE A 31 -1.77 -11.32 1.94
CA ILE A 31 -3.04 -11.65 1.31
C ILE A 31 -2.83 -11.97 -0.17
N SER A 32 -3.80 -12.65 -0.78
CA SER A 32 -3.74 -12.99 -2.21
C SER A 32 -3.73 -11.74 -3.10
N HIS A 33 -2.90 -11.76 -4.14
CA HIS A 33 -2.85 -10.74 -5.19
C HIS A 33 -4.20 -10.56 -5.89
N ALA A 34 -5.06 -11.59 -5.90
CA ALA A 34 -6.41 -11.52 -6.47
C ALA A 34 -7.33 -10.49 -5.81
N VAL A 35 -6.99 -10.04 -4.59
CA VAL A 35 -7.75 -9.00 -3.87
C VAL A 35 -7.61 -7.62 -4.52
N VAL A 36 -6.53 -7.39 -5.28
CA VAL A 36 -6.31 -6.15 -6.03
C VAL A 36 -5.90 -6.47 -7.47
N PRO A 37 -6.87 -6.82 -8.34
CA PRO A 37 -6.56 -7.26 -9.71
C PRO A 37 -6.03 -6.13 -10.60
N GLU A 38 -6.13 -4.88 -10.17
CA GLU A 38 -5.62 -3.70 -10.89
C GLU A 38 -4.08 -3.61 -10.87
N ILE A 39 -3.40 -4.41 -10.04
CA ILE A 39 -1.93 -4.44 -9.98
C ILE A 39 -1.41 -5.60 -10.83
N GLU A 40 -0.74 -5.25 -11.92
CA GLU A 40 -0.18 -6.21 -12.87
C GLU A 40 1.28 -6.57 -12.54
N ASP A 41 2.07 -5.60 -12.06
CA ASP A 41 3.49 -5.78 -11.70
C ASP A 41 3.69 -5.77 -10.18
N TRP A 42 3.64 -6.96 -9.59
CA TRP A 42 3.85 -7.17 -8.15
C TRP A 42 5.30 -7.01 -7.71
N THR A 43 6.26 -7.10 -8.63
CA THR A 43 7.68 -6.86 -8.33
C THR A 43 7.90 -5.37 -8.11
N ASN A 44 7.36 -4.53 -9.00
CA ASN A 44 7.36 -3.09 -8.82
C ASN A 44 6.52 -2.66 -7.62
N ALA A 45 5.35 -3.28 -7.41
CA ALA A 45 4.49 -2.99 -6.25
C ALA A 45 5.22 -3.23 -4.93
N LYS A 46 6.02 -4.29 -4.80
CA LYS A 46 6.85 -4.55 -3.61
C LYS A 46 7.80 -3.40 -3.31
N ASN A 47 8.52 -2.91 -4.31
CA ASN A 47 9.49 -1.81 -4.13
C ASN A 47 8.78 -0.52 -3.72
N VAL A 48 7.75 -0.13 -4.47
CA VAL A 48 7.00 1.11 -4.23
C VAL A 48 6.24 1.08 -2.91
N CYS A 49 5.64 -0.06 -2.55
CA CYS A 49 4.93 -0.20 -1.28
C CYS A 49 5.89 -0.31 -0.09
N ALA A 50 7.07 -0.91 -0.23
CA ALA A 50 8.10 -0.89 0.80
C ALA A 50 8.55 0.55 1.09
N ASP A 51 8.72 1.39 0.06
CA ASP A 51 9.01 2.81 0.22
C ASP A 51 7.84 3.57 0.85
N CYS A 52 6.59 3.25 0.50
CA CYS A 52 5.41 3.84 1.13
C CYS A 52 5.25 3.44 2.60
N VAL A 53 5.52 2.18 2.94
CA VAL A 53 5.54 1.66 4.31
C VAL A 53 6.66 2.37 5.09
N ASN A 54 7.88 2.39 4.57
CA ASN A 54 9.00 3.09 5.19
C ASN A 54 8.71 4.60 5.37
N ALA A 55 8.14 5.27 4.37
CA ALA A 55 7.77 6.68 4.47
C ALA A 55 6.62 6.93 5.46
N TYR A 56 5.61 6.06 5.49
CA TYR A 56 4.48 6.18 6.42
C TYR A 56 4.90 5.87 7.87
N TRP A 57 5.79 4.89 8.06
CA TRP A 57 6.27 4.47 9.38
C TRP A 57 7.27 5.48 9.95
N ASN A 58 8.18 6.01 9.12
CA ASN A 58 9.10 7.07 9.51
C ASN A 58 8.41 8.42 9.78
N LYS A 59 7.33 8.76 9.04
CA LYS A 59 6.65 10.05 9.20
C LYS A 59 5.61 10.06 10.33
N ASN A 60 5.12 8.90 10.77
CA ASN A 60 4.12 8.79 11.84
C ASN A 60 4.64 8.20 13.15
N ASN A 61 5.94 7.90 13.26
CA ASN A 61 6.57 7.37 14.48
C ASN A 61 5.80 6.20 15.11
N MET A 62 5.16 5.35 14.29
CA MET A 62 4.44 4.19 14.79
C MET A 62 5.47 3.14 15.20
N GLN A 63 5.64 3.01 16.50
CA GLN A 63 6.46 2.00 17.15
C GLN A 63 6.09 0.63 16.58
N ILE A 64 7.06 -0.05 15.98
CA ILE A 64 6.95 -1.44 15.61
C ILE A 64 7.01 -2.20 16.93
N ASP A 65 5.88 -2.56 17.51
CA ASP A 65 5.87 -3.58 18.55
C ASP A 65 6.13 -4.92 17.84
N VAL A 66 7.38 -5.36 17.97
CA VAL A 66 7.93 -6.64 17.49
C VAL A 66 7.50 -7.75 18.44
#